data_AF-A0A524MWW0-F1
#
_entry.id   AF-A0A524MWW0-F1
#
_cell.length_a   1.000
_cell.length_b   1.000
_cell.length_c   1.000
_cell.angle_alpha   90.00
_cell.angle_beta   90.00
_cell.angle_gamma   90.00
#
_symmetry.space_group_name_H-M   'P 1'
#
loop_
_entity.id
_entity.type
_entity.pdbx_description
1 polymer ?
#
loop_
_entity_poly.entity_id
_entity_poly.type
_entity_poly.pdbx_seq_one_letter_code
_entity_poly.pdbx_strand_id
1 'polypeptide(L)'
;MMITHSSGLSTRPSSPALLCMALALSVVTASGELKLVPGKTPYRLGLRETSVTAVPVRKLAAEPKYQNRNVKYLALRLGKGPNGFIIGAIDAETLYLDSNNNGNLADDDPMTFVLKSGAGATAVLIREVEVSVEYAEGRRHVLSVMLDIQRYGQDTWTVLYHVAQHLEGTIAIGERKDVLVGIYDGSYGEVGANGCFTDYGADRLRIDLNGDGEFDPGVEDSLLSKVISLDGRLWELELNAAGTGVETRPCTLPYGSVRFSFNTSGQIDTRGRIELVSEEGYAFTCPASDNEIVVPQATYRLASGQIAVMDDKARGWSAIFSYADPVTLGEDGVTIKGGAPLRIEPDIAEMLSTGDHVCFGVKLTGAGGETYENIAPAGSRMTPRASVEDTEGIVIAAGVMEYG
;
A
#
# COMPACT_ATOMS: atom_id res chain seq x y z
N MET A 1 -6.43 -31.93 66.95
CA MET A 1 -7.55 -32.43 66.15
C MET A 1 -6.94 -32.95 64.84
N MET A 2 -6.94 -34.27 64.69
CA MET A 2 -6.12 -35.04 63.76
C MET A 2 -7.00 -35.38 62.54
N ILE A 3 -6.59 -35.00 61.33
CA ILE A 3 -7.29 -35.36 60.08
C ILE A 3 -6.39 -36.32 59.33
N THR A 4 -6.86 -37.56 59.19
CA THR A 4 -6.22 -38.68 58.53
C THR A 4 -6.50 -38.69 57.03
N HIS A 5 -5.46 -39.04 56.26
CA HIS A 5 -5.49 -39.35 54.84
C HIS A 5 -6.42 -40.53 54.50
N SER A 6 -7.18 -40.41 53.40
CA SER A 6 -7.72 -41.56 52.66
C SER A 6 -7.16 -41.57 51.24
N SER A 7 -6.38 -42.59 50.92
CA SER A 7 -5.89 -42.91 49.59
C SER A 7 -6.96 -43.63 48.78
N GLY A 8 -7.53 -42.97 47.77
CA GLY A 8 -8.40 -43.56 46.76
C GLY A 8 -7.61 -43.94 45.49
N LEU A 9 -7.54 -45.23 45.22
CA LEU A 9 -7.08 -45.83 43.96
C LEU A 9 -8.28 -46.11 43.04
N SER A 10 -8.00 -46.19 41.73
CA SER A 10 -8.86 -46.82 40.70
C SER A 10 -9.96 -45.90 40.13
N THR A 11 -10.15 -45.69 38.82
CA THR A 11 -9.80 -46.43 37.59
C THR A 11 -9.61 -45.42 36.45
N ARG A 12 -8.56 -45.57 35.62
CA ARG A 12 -8.44 -44.82 34.36
C ARG A 12 -9.53 -45.28 33.37
N PRO A 13 -10.28 -44.36 32.72
CA PRO A 13 -11.13 -44.74 31.61
C PRO A 13 -10.25 -45.12 30.42
N SER A 14 -10.55 -46.29 29.83
CA SER A 14 -10.00 -46.77 28.57
C SER A 14 -10.25 -45.74 27.46
N SER A 15 -9.18 -45.37 26.76
CA SER A 15 -9.22 -44.49 25.58
C SER A 15 -10.28 -44.96 24.57
N PRO A 16 -11.17 -44.08 24.08
CA PRO A 16 -11.97 -44.39 22.92
C PRO A 16 -11.02 -44.50 21.73
N ALA A 17 -11.08 -45.62 21.03
CA ALA A 17 -10.42 -45.79 19.74
C ALA A 17 -10.92 -44.67 18.81
N LEU A 18 -10.06 -43.69 18.52
CA LEU A 18 -10.29 -42.68 17.51
C LEU A 18 -10.40 -43.40 16.16
N LEU A 19 -11.64 -43.55 15.69
CA LEU A 19 -11.91 -43.91 14.31
C LEU A 19 -11.53 -42.69 13.46
N CYS A 20 -10.29 -42.61 13.01
CA CYS A 20 -9.88 -41.65 11.98
C CYS A 20 -10.60 -42.03 10.67
N MET A 21 -11.83 -41.54 10.50
CA MET A 21 -12.40 -41.41 9.17
C MET A 21 -11.53 -40.41 8.41
N ALA A 22 -10.62 -40.94 7.59
CA ALA A 22 -10.01 -40.18 6.50
C ALA A 22 -11.13 -39.86 5.50
N LEU A 23 -11.90 -38.81 5.79
CA LEU A 23 -12.68 -38.11 4.78
C LEU A 23 -11.63 -37.54 3.81
N ALA A 24 -11.51 -38.18 2.65
CA ALA A 24 -10.83 -37.59 1.52
C ALA A 24 -11.62 -36.33 1.14
N LEU A 25 -11.26 -35.20 1.75
CA LEU A 25 -11.67 -33.89 1.28
C LEU A 25 -11.14 -33.79 -0.14
N SER A 26 -12.04 -33.96 -1.11
CA SER A 26 -11.75 -33.59 -2.49
C SER A 26 -11.34 -32.12 -2.43
N VAL A 27 -10.09 -31.83 -2.75
CA VAL A 27 -9.60 -30.46 -2.87
C VAL A 27 -10.39 -29.84 -4.01
N VAL A 28 -11.39 -29.03 -3.68
CA VAL A 28 -12.15 -28.28 -4.66
C VAL A 28 -11.28 -27.09 -5.03
N THR A 29 -10.56 -27.22 -6.14
CA THR A 29 -9.98 -26.08 -6.83
C THR A 29 -11.10 -25.31 -7.50
N ALA A 30 -11.17 -24.02 -7.24
CA ALA A 30 -12.08 -23.10 -7.90
C ALA A 30 -11.30 -22.16 -8.80
N SER A 31 -11.84 -21.85 -9.98
CA SER A 31 -11.28 -20.85 -10.87
C SER A 31 -12.35 -19.83 -11.28
N GLY A 32 -11.90 -18.61 -11.57
CA GLY A 32 -12.74 -17.52 -12.05
C GLY A 32 -11.96 -16.58 -12.96
N GLU A 33 -12.71 -15.74 -13.67
CA GLU A 33 -12.16 -14.74 -14.58
C GLU A 33 -12.61 -13.34 -14.12
N LEU A 34 -11.63 -12.46 -13.96
CA LEU A 34 -11.82 -11.04 -13.70
C LEU A 34 -11.74 -10.28 -15.02
N LYS A 35 -12.56 -9.25 -15.14
CA LYS A 35 -12.62 -8.37 -16.30
C LYS A 35 -12.06 -7.02 -15.92
N LEU A 36 -11.40 -6.37 -16.88
CA LEU A 36 -10.99 -4.99 -16.72
C LEU A 36 -12.23 -4.09 -16.76
N VAL A 37 -12.44 -3.31 -15.69
CA VAL A 37 -13.57 -2.41 -15.53
C VAL A 37 -13.04 -0.97 -15.46
N PRO A 38 -13.60 -0.03 -16.23
CA PRO A 38 -13.31 1.39 -16.05
C PRO A 38 -13.73 1.86 -14.66
N GLY A 39 -12.86 2.62 -13.99
CA GLY A 39 -13.15 3.18 -12.68
C GLY A 39 -14.31 4.19 -12.77
N LYS A 40 -15.47 3.88 -12.20
CA LYS A 40 -16.63 4.81 -12.13
C LYS A 40 -16.33 6.06 -11.30
N THR A 41 -15.37 5.94 -10.39
CA THR A 41 -14.85 7.01 -9.54
C THR A 41 -13.34 6.88 -9.55
N PRO A 42 -12.56 7.97 -9.67
CA PRO A 42 -11.11 7.89 -9.57
C PRO A 42 -10.73 7.45 -8.16
N TYR A 43 -10.64 6.15 -7.94
CA TYR A 43 -9.92 5.62 -6.81
C TYR A 43 -8.46 5.98 -7.07
N ARG A 44 -7.98 7.02 -6.40
CA ARG A 44 -6.58 7.48 -6.47
C ARG A 44 -5.68 6.57 -5.65
N LEU A 45 -5.82 5.26 -5.80
CA LEU A 45 -4.82 4.32 -5.34
C LEU A 45 -3.64 4.46 -6.29
N GLY A 46 -2.42 4.54 -5.73
CA GLY A 46 -1.23 4.53 -6.57
C GLY A 46 -0.98 5.78 -7.39
N LEU A 47 -1.28 6.97 -6.85
CA LEU A 47 -0.82 8.20 -7.49
C LEU A 47 0.70 8.19 -7.60
N ARG A 48 1.21 8.26 -8.83
CA ARG A 48 2.65 8.31 -9.10
C ARG A 48 3.05 9.65 -9.64
N GLU A 49 4.18 10.11 -9.19
CA GLU A 49 4.89 11.22 -9.80
C GLU A 49 5.87 10.72 -10.85
N THR A 50 5.95 11.43 -11.98
CA THR A 50 7.07 11.31 -12.90
C THR A 50 7.73 12.68 -13.07
N SER A 51 9.06 12.66 -13.08
CA SER A 51 9.85 13.85 -13.35
C SER A 51 9.85 14.13 -14.86
N VAL A 52 9.81 15.41 -15.21
CA VAL A 52 10.02 15.83 -16.59
C VAL A 52 11.51 16.12 -16.87
N THR A 53 11.95 15.90 -18.09
CA THR A 53 13.34 16.08 -18.53
C THR A 53 13.42 16.95 -19.78
N ALA A 54 14.60 17.51 -20.07
CA ALA A 54 14.83 18.29 -21.30
C ALA A 54 15.07 17.40 -22.56
N VAL A 55 15.29 16.11 -22.35
CA VAL A 55 15.55 15.11 -23.40
C VAL A 55 14.70 13.87 -23.15
N PRO A 56 14.23 13.17 -24.19
CA PRO A 56 13.41 11.97 -24.00
C PRO A 56 14.24 10.83 -23.38
N VAL A 57 13.59 9.99 -22.58
CA VAL A 57 14.23 8.86 -21.89
C VAL A 57 14.72 7.75 -22.85
N ARG A 58 14.21 7.72 -24.09
CA ARG A 58 14.72 6.92 -25.20
C ARG A 58 14.60 7.69 -26.51
N LYS A 59 15.30 7.22 -27.54
CA LYS A 59 15.19 7.77 -28.89
C LYS A 59 13.76 7.62 -29.41
N LEU A 60 13.18 8.71 -29.90
CA LEU A 60 11.86 8.75 -30.53
C LEU A 60 11.96 8.37 -32.02
N ALA A 61 10.94 7.71 -32.53
CA ALA A 61 10.78 7.37 -33.94
C ALA A 61 10.43 8.62 -34.76
N ALA A 62 9.56 9.47 -34.22
CA ALA A 62 9.20 10.76 -34.77
C ALA A 62 8.66 11.69 -33.68
N GLU A 63 8.76 12.99 -33.94
CA GLU A 63 8.33 14.05 -33.04
C GLU A 63 7.40 15.03 -33.78
N PRO A 64 6.40 15.60 -33.09
CA PRO A 64 5.55 16.63 -33.67
C PRO A 64 6.36 17.91 -33.89
N LYS A 65 5.79 18.83 -34.67
CA LYS A 65 6.36 20.16 -34.80
C LYS A 65 5.99 21.01 -33.58
N TYR A 66 6.89 21.08 -32.61
CA TYR A 66 6.72 21.90 -31.42
C TYR A 66 6.65 23.41 -31.73
N GLN A 67 5.89 24.12 -30.91
CA GLN A 67 5.74 25.57 -30.89
C GLN A 67 6.93 26.23 -30.18
N ASN A 68 7.44 25.64 -29.09
CA ASN A 68 8.55 26.19 -28.32
C ASN A 68 9.84 25.36 -28.48
N ARG A 69 10.96 26.00 -28.12
CA ARG A 69 12.28 25.33 -28.05
C ARG A 69 12.52 24.58 -26.74
N ASN A 70 11.75 24.88 -25.70
CA ASN A 70 11.90 24.33 -24.35
C ASN A 70 10.84 23.24 -24.10
N VAL A 71 10.90 22.17 -24.88
CA VAL A 71 10.01 21.01 -24.74
C VAL A 71 10.43 20.23 -23.50
N LYS A 72 9.46 19.75 -22.72
CA LYS A 72 9.69 18.88 -21.57
C LYS A 72 9.21 17.48 -21.91
N TYR A 73 10.02 16.46 -21.67
CA TYR A 73 9.67 15.07 -21.92
C TYR A 73 9.31 14.39 -20.60
N LEU A 74 8.44 13.40 -20.65
CA LEU A 74 8.03 12.59 -19.50
C LEU A 74 7.98 11.12 -19.87
N ALA A 75 8.05 10.26 -18.85
CA ALA A 75 7.85 8.82 -19.01
C ALA A 75 6.94 8.29 -17.90
N LEU A 76 5.79 7.75 -18.28
CA LEU A 76 4.84 7.11 -17.38
C LEU A 76 5.23 5.63 -17.28
N ARG A 77 5.58 5.14 -16.08
CA ARG A 77 5.95 3.73 -15.88
C ARG A 77 4.68 2.91 -15.67
N LEU A 78 4.28 2.18 -16.72
CA LEU A 78 3.07 1.38 -16.79
C LEU A 78 3.42 -0.05 -17.20
N GLY A 79 4.13 -0.76 -16.33
CA GLY A 79 4.33 -2.20 -16.43
C GLY A 79 5.75 -2.62 -16.06
N LYS A 80 5.96 -3.93 -16.08
CA LYS A 80 7.27 -4.55 -15.86
C LYS A 80 7.97 -4.78 -17.19
N GLY A 81 9.14 -4.17 -17.36
CA GLY A 81 10.03 -4.41 -18.50
C GLY A 81 10.47 -3.15 -19.25
N PRO A 82 11.29 -3.32 -20.30
CA PRO A 82 11.84 -2.22 -21.09
C PRO A 82 10.80 -1.50 -21.97
N ASN A 83 9.63 -2.12 -22.21
CA ASN A 83 8.52 -1.51 -22.94
C ASN A 83 7.39 -1.06 -22.01
N GLY A 84 7.55 -1.21 -20.69
CA GLY A 84 6.56 -0.88 -19.67
C GLY A 84 6.45 0.62 -19.38
N PHE A 85 6.59 1.48 -20.38
CA PHE A 85 6.41 2.91 -20.22
C PHE A 85 5.82 3.58 -21.45
N ILE A 86 5.08 4.67 -21.19
CA ILE A 86 4.54 5.57 -22.20
C ILE A 86 5.33 6.87 -22.15
N ILE A 87 5.77 7.36 -23.31
CA ILE A 87 6.48 8.63 -23.40
C ILE A 87 5.49 9.74 -23.71
N GLY A 88 5.75 10.92 -23.16
CA GLY A 88 5.08 12.13 -23.62
C GLY A 88 6.05 13.30 -23.76
N ALA A 89 5.54 14.36 -24.36
CA ALA A 89 6.16 15.67 -24.42
C ALA A 89 5.14 16.75 -24.06
N ILE A 90 5.58 17.75 -23.31
CA ILE A 90 4.83 18.96 -22.96
C ILE A 90 5.49 20.13 -23.68
N ASP A 91 4.68 20.88 -24.42
CA ASP A 91 5.07 22.08 -25.14
C ASP A 91 3.98 23.15 -24.98
N ALA A 92 4.31 24.22 -24.26
CA ALA A 92 3.31 25.15 -23.70
C ALA A 92 2.20 24.39 -22.95
N GLU A 93 0.93 24.66 -23.25
CA GLU A 93 -0.22 23.96 -22.68
C GLU A 93 -0.71 22.80 -23.57
N THR A 94 0.20 22.12 -24.25
CA THR A 94 -0.10 20.94 -25.09
C THR A 94 0.70 19.73 -24.62
N LEU A 95 0.00 18.62 -24.39
CA LEU A 95 0.57 17.29 -24.12
C LEU A 95 0.49 16.44 -25.39
N TYR A 96 1.63 15.90 -25.80
CA TYR A 96 1.76 14.84 -26.79
C TYR A 96 2.09 13.54 -26.04
N LEU A 97 1.45 12.44 -26.42
CA LEU A 97 1.62 11.15 -25.75
C LEU A 97 1.77 10.06 -26.81
N ASP A 98 2.71 9.14 -26.60
CA ASP A 98 2.90 7.93 -27.40
C ASP A 98 1.91 6.86 -26.90
N SER A 99 0.61 7.08 -27.12
CA SER A 99 -0.45 6.24 -26.54
C SER A 99 -0.39 4.80 -27.04
N ASN A 100 0.21 4.57 -28.20
CA ASN A 100 0.33 3.25 -28.80
C ASN A 100 1.72 2.59 -28.58
N ASN A 101 2.61 3.26 -27.83
CA ASN A 101 3.96 2.83 -27.46
C ASN A 101 4.86 2.44 -28.66
N ASN A 102 4.75 3.13 -29.78
CA ASN A 102 5.59 2.92 -30.97
C ASN A 102 6.79 3.91 -31.05
N GLY A 103 6.92 4.82 -30.08
CA GLY A 103 7.96 5.84 -30.03
C GLY A 103 7.72 7.06 -30.91
N ASN A 104 6.54 7.19 -31.51
CA ASN A 104 6.13 8.33 -32.32
C ASN A 104 5.22 9.23 -31.47
N LEU A 105 5.58 10.50 -31.30
CA LEU A 105 4.74 11.48 -30.60
C LEU A 105 3.86 12.29 -31.56
N ALA A 106 3.96 12.03 -32.86
CA ALA A 106 3.33 12.82 -33.92
C ALA A 106 2.11 12.16 -34.58
N ASP A 107 1.83 10.89 -34.26
CA ASP A 107 0.69 10.13 -34.82
C ASP A 107 -0.57 10.17 -33.96
N ASP A 108 -0.45 10.54 -32.68
CA ASP A 108 -1.58 10.76 -31.79
C ASP A 108 -2.01 12.25 -31.74
N ASP A 109 -3.31 12.48 -31.54
CA ASP A 109 -3.85 13.83 -31.43
C ASP A 109 -3.33 14.54 -30.17
N PRO A 110 -2.78 15.77 -30.29
CA PRO A 110 -2.30 16.52 -29.13
C PRO A 110 -3.44 16.89 -28.19
N MET A 111 -3.14 16.88 -26.90
CA MET A 111 -4.07 17.22 -25.84
C MET A 111 -3.77 18.61 -25.30
N THR A 112 -4.62 19.58 -25.62
CA THR A 112 -4.53 20.92 -25.02
C THR A 112 -5.09 20.93 -23.62
N PHE A 113 -4.44 21.64 -22.71
CA PHE A 113 -4.93 21.86 -21.36
C PHE A 113 -4.93 23.34 -20.99
N VAL A 114 -5.57 23.67 -19.86
CA VAL A 114 -5.66 25.05 -19.38
C VAL A 114 -5.18 25.09 -17.96
N LEU A 115 -4.03 25.70 -17.77
CA LEU A 115 -3.42 25.95 -16.48
C LEU A 115 -4.29 26.91 -15.65
N LYS A 116 -4.81 26.46 -14.51
CA LYS A 116 -5.59 27.31 -13.58
C LYS A 116 -4.69 27.83 -12.46
N SER A 117 -4.58 29.14 -12.33
CA SER A 117 -3.80 29.78 -11.26
C SER A 117 -4.41 29.49 -9.89
N GLY A 118 -3.68 28.78 -9.03
CA GLY A 118 -3.98 28.58 -7.62
C GLY A 118 -2.91 29.19 -6.70
N ALA A 119 -3.04 28.97 -5.39
CA ALA A 119 -2.12 29.45 -4.36
C ALA A 119 -0.72 28.77 -4.48
N GLY A 120 0.09 29.20 -5.44
CA GLY A 120 1.49 28.77 -5.62
C GLY A 120 1.72 27.68 -6.68
N ALA A 121 0.67 26.97 -7.11
CA ALA A 121 0.73 26.00 -8.20
C ALA A 121 -0.28 26.36 -9.29
N THR A 122 0.11 26.16 -10.55
CA THR A 122 -0.83 26.18 -11.67
C THR A 122 -1.09 24.73 -12.07
N ALA A 123 -2.13 24.13 -11.52
CA ALA A 123 -2.55 22.79 -11.91
C ALA A 123 -3.54 22.89 -13.07
N VAL A 124 -3.54 21.91 -13.97
CA VAL A 124 -4.72 21.32 -14.64
C VAL A 124 -4.32 20.65 -15.97
N LEU A 125 -4.48 19.34 -15.97
CA LEU A 125 -5.28 18.56 -16.93
C LEU A 125 -5.65 17.29 -16.19
N ILE A 126 -6.93 17.04 -15.90
CA ILE A 126 -7.38 15.69 -15.51
C ILE A 126 -8.04 15.11 -16.75
N ARG A 127 -7.31 14.26 -17.45
CA ARG A 127 -7.86 13.55 -18.60
C ARG A 127 -7.54 12.08 -18.46
N GLU A 128 -8.58 11.29 -18.70
CA GLU A 128 -8.49 9.87 -18.92
C GLU A 128 -7.99 9.64 -20.36
N VAL A 129 -6.89 8.91 -20.48
CA VAL A 129 -6.27 8.56 -21.77
C VAL A 129 -6.12 7.04 -21.84
N GLU A 130 -6.50 6.47 -22.97
CA GLU A 130 -6.21 5.07 -23.25
C GLU A 130 -4.77 4.98 -23.77
N VAL A 131 -3.97 4.15 -23.12
CA VAL A 131 -2.59 3.88 -23.52
C VAL A 131 -2.38 2.39 -23.64
N SER A 132 -1.52 2.00 -24.56
CA SER A 132 -1.27 0.62 -24.88
C SER A 132 0.15 0.23 -24.53
N VAL A 133 0.27 -0.69 -23.59
CA VAL A 133 1.56 -1.09 -23.05
C VAL A 133 1.81 -2.56 -23.30
N GLU A 134 3.05 -2.90 -23.63
CA GLU A 134 3.50 -4.27 -23.80
C GLU A 134 4.21 -4.72 -22.52
N TYR A 135 3.70 -5.79 -21.91
CA TYR A 135 4.33 -6.38 -20.73
C TYR A 135 5.42 -7.38 -21.14
N ALA A 136 6.24 -7.81 -20.17
CA ALA A 136 7.40 -8.68 -20.42
C ALA A 136 7.09 -9.97 -21.20
N GLU A 137 5.83 -10.42 -21.23
CA GLU A 137 5.36 -11.59 -21.97
C GLU A 137 4.98 -11.30 -23.44
N GLY A 138 5.19 -10.07 -23.90
CA GLY A 138 4.81 -9.62 -25.24
C GLY A 138 3.31 -9.34 -25.39
N ARG A 139 2.52 -9.49 -24.32
CA ARG A 139 1.10 -9.18 -24.34
C ARG A 139 0.88 -7.67 -24.25
N ARG A 140 0.06 -7.17 -25.16
CA ARG A 140 -0.34 -5.76 -25.21
C ARG A 140 -1.63 -5.56 -24.41
N HIS A 141 -1.59 -4.65 -23.46
CA HIS A 141 -2.71 -4.23 -22.62
C HIS A 141 -3.14 -2.82 -23.04
N VAL A 142 -4.44 -2.54 -23.01
CA VAL A 142 -4.97 -1.17 -23.13
C VAL A 142 -5.39 -0.75 -21.73
N LEU A 143 -4.70 0.25 -21.20
CA LEU A 143 -4.92 0.81 -19.88
C LEU A 143 -5.56 2.18 -20.04
N SER A 144 -6.52 2.47 -19.17
CA SER A 144 -7.01 3.81 -18.97
C SER A 144 -6.19 4.50 -17.87
N VAL A 145 -5.63 5.66 -18.17
CA VAL A 145 -4.72 6.38 -17.26
C VAL A 145 -5.23 7.80 -17.08
N MET A 146 -5.34 8.22 -15.83
CA MET A 146 -5.61 9.61 -15.49
C MET A 146 -4.31 10.34 -15.22
N LEU A 147 -4.11 11.46 -15.92
CA LEU A 147 -2.97 12.35 -15.74
C LEU A 147 -3.40 13.57 -14.92
N ASP A 148 -2.50 14.14 -14.13
CA ASP A 148 -2.60 15.45 -13.49
C ASP A 148 -1.28 16.21 -13.70
N ILE A 149 -1.33 17.25 -14.54
CA ILE A 149 -0.17 18.06 -14.91
C ILE A 149 -0.16 19.33 -14.07
N GLN A 150 0.95 19.54 -13.38
CA GLN A 150 1.16 20.66 -12.47
C GLN A 150 2.38 21.46 -12.92
N ARG A 151 2.25 22.80 -12.92
CA ARG A 151 3.35 23.72 -13.19
C ARG A 151 3.62 24.58 -11.96
N TYR A 152 4.86 24.51 -11.47
CA TYR A 152 5.40 25.32 -10.37
C TYR A 152 6.37 26.36 -10.94
N GLY A 153 6.01 27.63 -10.89
CA GLY A 153 6.80 28.69 -11.53
C GLY A 153 6.80 28.60 -13.07
N GLN A 154 7.91 29.02 -13.69
CA GLN A 154 8.02 29.08 -15.16
C GLN A 154 8.52 27.77 -15.80
N ASP A 155 9.38 27.01 -15.11
CA ASP A 155 10.13 25.90 -15.71
C ASP A 155 9.94 24.55 -15.02
N THR A 156 9.32 24.51 -13.84
CA THR A 156 9.14 23.26 -13.10
C THR A 156 7.77 22.66 -13.42
N TRP A 157 7.79 21.44 -13.94
CA TRP A 157 6.60 20.66 -14.21
C TRP A 157 6.65 19.36 -13.43
N THR A 158 5.49 18.97 -12.91
CA THR A 158 5.26 17.70 -12.26
C THR A 158 4.08 17.04 -12.95
N VAL A 159 4.21 15.76 -13.27
CA VAL A 159 3.09 14.99 -13.82
C VAL A 159 2.79 13.87 -12.85
N LEU A 160 1.60 13.91 -12.30
CA LEU A 160 1.03 12.83 -11.51
C LEU A 160 0.17 11.96 -12.42
N TYR A 161 0.18 10.65 -12.21
CA TYR A 161 -0.65 9.72 -12.98
C TYR A 161 -1.09 8.54 -12.14
N HIS A 162 -2.21 7.92 -12.52
CA HIS A 162 -2.69 6.67 -11.94
C HIS A 162 -3.54 5.91 -12.97
N VAL A 163 -3.63 4.60 -12.82
CA VAL A 163 -4.49 3.75 -13.66
C VAL A 163 -5.94 3.93 -13.19
N ALA A 164 -6.82 4.25 -14.13
CA ALA A 164 -8.25 4.51 -13.91
C ALA A 164 -9.10 3.27 -14.20
N GLN A 165 -8.55 2.09 -13.94
CA GLN A 165 -9.17 0.79 -14.16
C GLN A 165 -8.79 -0.16 -13.04
N HIS A 166 -9.63 -1.18 -12.86
CA HIS A 166 -9.37 -2.30 -11.96
C HIS A 166 -9.88 -3.59 -12.58
N LEU A 167 -9.45 -4.73 -12.05
CA LEU A 167 -10.01 -6.03 -12.40
C LEU A 167 -11.16 -6.35 -11.45
N GLU A 168 -12.27 -6.84 -11.98
CA GLU A 168 -13.45 -7.19 -11.19
C GLU A 168 -14.15 -8.44 -11.76
N GLY A 169 -14.63 -9.31 -10.88
CA GLY A 169 -15.40 -10.48 -11.26
C GLY A 169 -15.86 -11.27 -10.05
N THR A 170 -16.62 -12.33 -10.29
CA THR A 170 -17.05 -13.26 -9.25
C THR A 170 -16.24 -14.53 -9.31
N ILE A 171 -15.74 -14.99 -8.17
CA ILE A 171 -14.99 -16.25 -8.06
C ILE A 171 -15.60 -17.14 -6.98
N ALA A 172 -15.35 -18.44 -7.08
CA ALA A 172 -15.66 -19.36 -5.99
C ALA A 172 -14.48 -19.43 -5.00
N ILE A 173 -14.79 -19.38 -3.70
CA ILE A 173 -13.82 -19.53 -2.61
C ILE A 173 -14.45 -20.45 -1.56
N GLY A 174 -13.93 -21.67 -1.47
CA GLY A 174 -14.49 -22.71 -0.60
C GLY A 174 -15.94 -23.05 -0.93
N GLU A 175 -16.83 -22.85 0.05
CA GLU A 175 -18.26 -23.14 -0.11
C GLU A 175 -19.04 -21.98 -0.76
N ARG A 176 -18.45 -20.78 -0.82
CA ARG A 176 -19.05 -19.61 -1.47
C ARG A 176 -18.76 -19.67 -2.98
N LYS A 177 -19.80 -19.63 -3.81
CA LYS A 177 -19.68 -19.83 -5.27
C LYS A 177 -19.57 -18.53 -6.08
N ASP A 178 -20.08 -17.43 -5.55
CA ASP A 178 -20.21 -16.15 -6.26
C ASP A 178 -19.69 -15.00 -5.39
N VAL A 179 -18.41 -15.04 -5.02
CA VAL A 179 -17.77 -13.97 -4.22
C VAL A 179 -17.28 -12.89 -5.18
N LEU A 180 -17.79 -11.67 -5.05
CA LEU A 180 -17.29 -10.53 -5.82
C LEU A 180 -15.88 -10.18 -5.34
N VAL A 181 -14.96 -10.08 -6.29
CA VAL A 181 -13.54 -9.77 -6.07
C VAL A 181 -13.09 -8.66 -7.00
N GLY A 182 -12.33 -7.71 -6.45
CA GLY A 182 -11.72 -6.62 -7.18
C GLY A 182 -10.21 -6.56 -6.94
N ILE A 183 -9.41 -6.32 -7.97
CA ILE A 183 -7.97 -6.06 -7.87
C ILE A 183 -7.67 -4.68 -8.44
N TYR A 184 -7.10 -3.82 -7.61
CA TYR A 184 -6.78 -2.44 -7.96
C TYR A 184 -5.27 -2.28 -7.97
N ASP A 185 -4.76 -1.63 -9.02
CA ASP A 185 -3.35 -1.27 -9.16
C ASP A 185 -2.95 -0.34 -8.02
N GLY A 186 -2.12 -0.86 -7.13
CA GLY A 186 -1.78 -0.24 -5.86
C GLY A 186 -0.40 0.38 -5.88
N SER A 187 -0.11 1.18 -4.86
CA SER A 187 1.27 1.53 -4.55
C SER A 187 1.57 1.15 -3.12
N TYR A 188 2.66 0.41 -2.94
CA TYR A 188 3.21 0.15 -1.63
C TYR A 188 4.73 -0.02 -1.72
N GLY A 189 5.46 0.62 -0.80
CA GLY A 189 6.92 0.64 -0.82
C GLY A 189 7.48 1.23 -2.12
N GLU A 190 8.47 0.55 -2.70
CA GLU A 190 9.10 0.94 -3.96
C GLU A 190 8.26 0.59 -5.20
N VAL A 191 7.25 -0.26 -5.04
CA VAL A 191 6.34 -0.66 -6.13
C VAL A 191 5.22 0.36 -6.20
N GLY A 192 5.40 1.35 -7.07
CA GLY A 192 4.30 2.22 -7.47
C GLY A 192 3.39 1.56 -8.50
N ALA A 193 2.15 2.02 -8.55
CA ALA A 193 1.16 1.62 -9.54
C ALA A 193 1.74 1.62 -10.96
N ASN A 194 1.52 0.53 -11.67
CA ASN A 194 2.17 0.30 -12.96
C ASN A 194 1.25 -0.42 -13.96
N GLY A 195 -0.03 -0.54 -13.65
CA GLY A 195 -1.04 -1.23 -14.45
C GLY A 195 -0.95 -2.75 -14.43
N CYS A 196 0.06 -3.34 -13.77
CA CYS A 196 0.02 -4.76 -13.44
C CYS A 196 -0.91 -4.95 -12.24
N PHE A 197 -1.70 -6.02 -12.29
CA PHE A 197 -2.62 -6.41 -11.22
C PHE A 197 -2.15 -7.70 -10.54
N THR A 198 -0.84 -7.90 -10.51
CA THR A 198 -0.16 -9.11 -10.01
C THR A 198 0.99 -8.77 -9.07
N ASP A 199 1.05 -7.53 -8.58
CA ASP A 199 2.04 -7.07 -7.61
C ASP A 199 1.60 -7.42 -6.20
N TYR A 200 1.78 -8.70 -5.83
CA TYR A 200 1.55 -9.19 -4.48
C TYR A 200 2.30 -8.34 -3.43
N GLY A 201 1.58 -7.94 -2.39
CA GLY A 201 2.07 -7.04 -1.34
C GLY A 201 2.04 -5.56 -1.71
N ALA A 202 1.59 -5.18 -2.91
CA ALA A 202 1.46 -3.77 -3.32
C ALA A 202 0.10 -3.40 -3.92
N ASP A 203 -0.44 -4.25 -4.80
CA ASP A 203 -1.80 -4.09 -5.30
C ASP A 203 -2.82 -4.24 -4.17
N ARG A 204 -4.04 -3.77 -4.41
CA ARG A 204 -5.15 -3.91 -3.46
C ARG A 204 -6.09 -5.02 -3.92
N LEU A 205 -6.45 -5.88 -2.99
CA LEU A 205 -7.48 -6.91 -3.14
C LEU A 205 -8.71 -6.50 -2.34
N ARG A 206 -9.85 -6.55 -3.01
CA ARG A 206 -11.17 -6.41 -2.39
C ARG A 206 -11.99 -7.66 -2.55
N ILE A 207 -12.70 -8.02 -1.50
CA ILE A 207 -13.55 -9.20 -1.45
C ILE A 207 -14.84 -8.77 -0.78
N ASP A 208 -15.97 -8.92 -1.45
CA ASP A 208 -17.30 -8.72 -0.86
C ASP A 208 -17.55 -9.82 0.19
N LEU A 209 -17.22 -9.50 1.44
CA LEU A 209 -17.29 -10.40 2.57
C LEU A 209 -18.75 -10.59 2.99
N ASN A 210 -19.57 -9.56 2.86
CA ASN A 210 -20.94 -9.54 3.37
C ASN A 210 -22.00 -10.04 2.35
N GLY A 211 -21.66 -10.09 1.06
CA GLY A 211 -22.49 -10.56 -0.05
C GLY A 211 -23.50 -9.54 -0.59
N ASP A 212 -23.31 -8.24 -0.36
CA ASP A 212 -24.22 -7.18 -0.80
C ASP A 212 -23.95 -6.67 -2.23
N GLY A 213 -22.86 -7.12 -2.85
CA GLY A 213 -22.45 -6.74 -4.20
C GLY A 213 -21.74 -5.39 -4.28
N GLU A 214 -21.39 -4.79 -3.16
CA GLU A 214 -20.55 -3.59 -3.06
C GLU A 214 -19.25 -3.93 -2.30
N PHE A 215 -18.30 -2.98 -2.27
CA PHE A 215 -17.07 -3.13 -1.50
C PHE A 215 -17.04 -2.13 -0.35
N ASP A 216 -17.06 -2.61 0.89
CA ASP A 216 -17.03 -1.81 2.11
C ASP A 216 -15.62 -1.23 2.38
N PRO A 217 -15.43 0.11 2.30
CA PRO A 217 -14.12 0.71 2.51
C PRO A 217 -13.56 0.43 3.92
N GLY A 218 -12.34 -0.11 3.97
CA GLY A 218 -11.61 -0.38 5.21
C GLY A 218 -11.95 -1.69 5.91
N VAL A 219 -12.99 -2.41 5.46
CA VAL A 219 -13.30 -3.77 5.92
C VAL A 219 -12.94 -4.79 4.83
N GLU A 220 -13.27 -4.47 3.60
CA GLU A 220 -13.13 -5.34 2.43
C GLU A 220 -11.98 -4.92 1.53
N ASP A 221 -10.98 -4.23 2.09
CA ASP A 221 -9.81 -3.71 1.39
C ASP A 221 -8.54 -4.18 2.09
N SER A 222 -7.72 -4.94 1.37
CA SER A 222 -6.43 -5.45 1.85
C SER A 222 -5.38 -5.39 0.75
N LEU A 223 -4.11 -5.60 1.09
CA LEU A 223 -3.07 -5.80 0.07
C LEU A 223 -3.30 -7.14 -0.64
N LEU A 224 -3.05 -7.18 -1.94
CA LEU A 224 -3.09 -8.40 -2.73
C LEU A 224 -2.09 -9.41 -2.18
N SER A 225 -2.58 -10.60 -1.86
CA SER A 225 -1.80 -11.65 -1.21
C SER A 225 -2.00 -12.97 -1.94
N LYS A 226 -0.94 -13.79 -1.99
CA LYS A 226 -1.07 -15.20 -2.42
C LYS A 226 -1.84 -16.06 -1.42
N VAL A 227 -2.06 -15.58 -0.20
CA VAL A 227 -2.88 -16.26 0.81
C VAL A 227 -3.84 -15.28 1.46
N ILE A 228 -5.13 -15.59 1.43
CA ILE A 228 -6.19 -14.78 2.04
C ILE A 228 -6.84 -15.53 3.21
N SER A 229 -7.39 -14.79 4.16
CA SER A 229 -8.20 -15.35 5.25
C SER A 229 -9.68 -15.06 4.99
N LEU A 230 -10.49 -16.11 4.90
CA LEU A 230 -11.94 -16.01 4.71
C LEU A 230 -12.63 -17.02 5.63
N ASP A 231 -13.58 -16.54 6.43
CA ASP A 231 -14.33 -17.34 7.41
C ASP A 231 -13.43 -18.15 8.36
N GLY A 232 -12.31 -17.53 8.78
CA GLY A 232 -11.32 -18.13 9.69
C GLY A 232 -10.47 -19.25 9.06
N ARG A 233 -10.53 -19.41 7.74
CA ARG A 233 -9.72 -20.38 6.98
C ARG A 233 -8.79 -19.66 6.01
N LEU A 234 -7.60 -20.21 5.81
CA LEU A 234 -6.63 -19.70 4.84
C LEU A 234 -6.83 -20.35 3.47
N TRP A 235 -6.80 -19.52 2.43
CA TRP A 235 -6.92 -19.93 1.03
C TRP A 235 -5.73 -19.42 0.25
N GLU A 236 -5.10 -20.28 -0.54
CA GLU A 236 -4.14 -19.86 -1.55
C GLU A 236 -4.90 -19.23 -2.73
N LEU A 237 -4.39 -18.11 -3.22
CA LEU A 237 -4.90 -17.36 -4.36
C LEU A 237 -3.76 -17.25 -5.39
N GLU A 238 -4.02 -17.73 -6.59
CA GLU A 238 -3.06 -17.70 -7.69
C GLU A 238 -3.65 -16.93 -8.87
N LEU A 239 -2.95 -15.87 -9.27
CA LEU A 239 -3.26 -15.11 -10.48
C LEU A 239 -2.46 -15.61 -11.67
N ASN A 240 -3.09 -15.67 -12.83
CA ASN A 240 -2.34 -15.77 -14.08
C ASN A 240 -1.50 -14.50 -14.31
N ALA A 241 -0.57 -14.55 -15.26
CA ALA A 241 0.33 -13.43 -15.52
C ALA A 241 -0.37 -12.11 -15.90
N ALA A 242 -1.57 -12.18 -16.48
CA ALA A 242 -2.38 -11.02 -16.83
C ALA A 242 -3.20 -10.46 -15.66
N GLY A 243 -3.23 -11.15 -14.50
CA GLY A 243 -4.11 -10.84 -13.37
C GLY A 243 -5.58 -11.21 -13.57
N THR A 244 -5.99 -11.58 -14.79
CA THR A 244 -7.41 -11.80 -15.13
C THR A 244 -7.93 -13.18 -14.75
N GLY A 245 -7.06 -14.18 -14.61
CA GLY A 245 -7.45 -15.51 -14.17
C GLY A 245 -7.10 -15.69 -12.71
N VAL A 246 -8.05 -16.13 -11.90
CA VAL A 246 -7.86 -16.38 -10.47
C VAL A 246 -8.17 -17.84 -10.19
N GLU A 247 -7.27 -18.52 -9.48
CA GLU A 247 -7.50 -19.83 -8.90
C GLU A 247 -7.44 -19.72 -7.38
N THR A 248 -8.35 -20.42 -6.69
CA THR A 248 -8.31 -20.56 -5.24
C THR A 248 -8.32 -22.02 -4.79
N ARG A 249 -7.59 -22.29 -3.71
CA ARG A 249 -7.55 -23.62 -3.06
C ARG A 249 -7.30 -23.50 -1.57
N PRO A 250 -7.70 -24.48 -0.74
CA PRO A 250 -7.35 -24.48 0.67
C PRO A 250 -5.84 -24.38 0.87
N CYS A 251 -5.40 -23.51 1.78
CA CYS A 251 -3.98 -23.34 2.07
C CYS A 251 -3.40 -24.59 2.75
N THR A 252 -2.28 -25.08 2.21
CA THR A 252 -1.58 -26.27 2.75
C THR A 252 -0.25 -25.93 3.41
N LEU A 253 0.12 -24.65 3.40
CA LEU A 253 1.37 -24.17 3.99
C LEU A 253 1.34 -24.29 5.52
N PRO A 254 2.50 -24.54 6.16
CA PRO A 254 2.61 -24.41 7.60
C PRO A 254 2.29 -22.97 7.99
N TYR A 255 1.54 -22.80 9.08
CA TYR A 255 1.15 -21.50 9.61
C TYR A 255 1.67 -21.31 11.03
N GLY A 256 1.77 -20.05 11.43
CA GLY A 256 2.05 -19.62 12.78
C GLY A 256 1.11 -18.48 13.15
N SER A 257 1.24 -17.97 14.37
CA SER A 257 0.44 -16.83 14.80
C SER A 257 1.25 -15.57 14.97
N VAL A 258 0.68 -14.45 14.55
CA VAL A 258 1.27 -13.12 14.74
C VAL A 258 0.38 -12.36 15.70
N ARG A 259 1.00 -11.79 16.73
CA ARG A 259 0.36 -10.85 17.65
C ARG A 259 1.08 -9.52 17.56
N PHE A 260 0.32 -8.44 17.53
CA PHE A 260 0.87 -7.10 17.71
C PHE A 260 0.62 -6.64 19.12
N SER A 261 1.68 -6.17 19.78
CA SER A 261 1.58 -5.55 21.09
C SER A 261 2.05 -4.12 20.98
N PHE A 262 1.11 -3.19 21.07
CA PHE A 262 1.39 -1.77 20.96
C PHE A 262 1.43 -1.14 22.34
N ASN A 263 2.60 -0.70 22.77
CA ASN A 263 2.76 -0.08 24.08
C ASN A 263 2.34 1.39 24.01
N THR A 264 1.10 1.63 24.43
CA THR A 264 0.50 2.95 24.56
C THR A 264 0.40 3.34 26.03
N SER A 265 1.47 3.90 26.60
CA SER A 265 1.52 4.24 28.02
C SER A 265 0.33 5.14 28.45
N GLY A 266 -0.47 4.67 29.41
CA GLY A 266 -1.56 5.45 30.01
C GLY A 266 -2.80 5.64 29.14
N GLN A 267 -3.00 4.81 28.10
CA GLN A 267 -4.14 4.92 27.20
C GLN A 267 -5.21 3.86 27.47
N ILE A 268 -6.46 4.21 27.14
CA ILE A 268 -7.64 3.40 27.44
C ILE A 268 -8.18 2.67 26.20
N ASP A 269 -7.87 3.14 25.00
CA ASP A 269 -8.31 2.53 23.75
C ASP A 269 -7.25 2.72 22.66
N THR A 270 -6.89 1.62 22.02
CA THR A 270 -5.97 1.57 20.88
C THR A 270 -6.67 0.86 19.73
N ARG A 271 -6.81 1.57 18.62
CA ARG A 271 -7.41 1.06 17.39
C ARG A 271 -6.45 1.27 16.26
N GLY A 272 -6.55 0.45 15.23
CA GLY A 272 -5.71 0.63 14.07
C GLY A 272 -5.65 -0.61 13.20
N ARG A 273 -4.86 -0.49 12.15
CA ARG A 273 -4.58 -1.56 11.20
C ARG A 273 -3.09 -1.61 10.93
N ILE A 274 -2.61 -2.81 10.69
CA ILE A 274 -1.22 -3.11 10.40
C ILE A 274 -1.17 -4.01 9.18
N GLU A 275 -0.44 -3.59 8.16
CA GLU A 275 -0.19 -4.37 6.97
C GLU A 275 1.15 -5.10 7.13
N LEU A 276 1.13 -6.41 6.99
CA LEU A 276 2.31 -7.27 6.90
C LEU A 276 2.51 -7.71 5.47
N VAL A 277 3.76 -7.75 5.01
CA VAL A 277 4.12 -8.27 3.67
C VAL A 277 5.34 -9.19 3.80
N SER A 278 5.33 -10.32 3.11
CA SER A 278 6.48 -11.24 3.01
C SER A 278 7.14 -11.16 1.64
N GLU A 279 8.39 -11.64 1.53
CA GLU A 279 9.10 -11.71 0.24
C GLU A 279 8.46 -12.71 -0.74
N GLU A 280 7.76 -13.71 -0.21
CA GLU A 280 7.04 -14.73 -0.98
C GLU A 280 5.74 -14.20 -1.59
N GLY A 281 5.30 -12.99 -1.23
CA GLY A 281 4.07 -12.36 -1.72
C GLY A 281 2.84 -12.65 -0.84
N TYR A 282 3.04 -12.98 0.43
CA TYR A 282 1.96 -13.01 1.41
C TYR A 282 1.74 -11.60 1.97
N ALA A 283 0.49 -11.20 2.11
CA ALA A 283 0.13 -9.93 2.73
C ALA A 283 -1.12 -10.08 3.60
N PHE A 284 -1.09 -9.46 4.79
CA PHE A 284 -2.18 -9.54 5.76
C PHE A 284 -2.43 -8.20 6.41
N THR A 285 -3.71 -7.89 6.65
CA THR A 285 -4.11 -6.76 7.49
C THR A 285 -4.49 -7.28 8.88
N CYS A 286 -3.86 -6.72 9.89
CA CYS A 286 -4.00 -7.12 11.28
C CYS A 286 -4.56 -5.92 12.05
N PRO A 287 -5.50 -6.11 12.99
CA PRO A 287 -5.86 -5.02 13.90
C PRO A 287 -4.64 -4.63 14.75
N ALA A 288 -4.46 -3.34 15.02
CA ALA A 288 -3.39 -2.83 15.90
C ALA A 288 -3.71 -3.03 17.40
N SER A 289 -4.34 -4.15 17.73
CA SER A 289 -4.70 -4.55 19.09
C SER A 289 -4.02 -5.88 19.42
N ASP A 290 -4.09 -6.33 20.68
CA ASP A 290 -3.50 -7.61 21.15
C ASP A 290 -4.18 -8.88 20.57
N ASN A 291 -4.88 -8.74 19.44
CA ASN A 291 -5.47 -9.87 18.72
C ASN A 291 -4.39 -10.65 17.99
N GLU A 292 -4.58 -11.96 18.00
CA GLU A 292 -3.72 -12.91 17.32
C GLU A 292 -4.34 -13.24 15.97
N ILE A 293 -3.53 -13.22 14.92
CA ILE A 293 -3.91 -13.66 13.59
C ILE A 293 -3.08 -14.87 13.16
N VAL A 294 -3.66 -15.74 12.35
CA VAL A 294 -2.96 -16.91 11.78
C VAL A 294 -2.53 -16.58 10.37
N VAL A 295 -1.24 -16.77 10.08
CA VAL A 295 -0.65 -16.52 8.75
C VAL A 295 0.34 -17.63 8.38
N PRO A 296 0.64 -17.87 7.09
CA PRO A 296 1.68 -18.79 6.67
C PRO A 296 3.04 -18.45 7.30
N GLN A 297 3.86 -19.45 7.61
CA GLN A 297 5.22 -19.22 8.06
C GLN A 297 6.04 -18.59 6.92
N ALA A 298 6.64 -17.44 7.20
CA ALA A 298 7.48 -16.69 6.27
C ALA A 298 8.27 -15.62 7.04
N THR A 299 9.12 -14.89 6.33
CA THR A 299 9.73 -13.67 6.86
C THR A 299 8.89 -12.47 6.44
N TYR A 300 8.25 -11.84 7.42
CA TYR A 300 7.37 -10.69 7.19
C TYR A 300 8.07 -9.40 7.56
N ARG A 301 7.83 -8.36 6.77
CA ARG A 301 8.09 -6.97 7.16
C ARG A 301 6.77 -6.28 7.49
N LEU A 302 6.84 -5.38 8.47
CA LEU A 302 5.80 -4.38 8.68
C LEU A 302 5.79 -3.44 7.48
N ALA A 303 4.72 -3.50 6.71
CA ALA A 303 4.57 -2.71 5.52
C ALA A 303 4.10 -1.28 5.87
N SER A 304 2.92 -1.19 6.44
CA SER A 304 2.39 0.07 6.94
C SER A 304 1.53 -0.19 8.16
N GLY A 305 1.27 0.83 8.94
CA GLY A 305 0.30 0.79 9.99
C GLY A 305 -0.36 2.14 10.17
N GLN A 306 -1.60 2.11 10.63
CA GLN A 306 -2.28 3.28 11.14
C GLN A 306 -2.76 2.94 12.53
N ILE A 307 -2.42 3.80 13.49
CA ILE A 307 -2.91 3.70 14.85
C ILE A 307 -3.68 4.95 15.20
N ALA A 308 -4.79 4.76 15.90
CA ALA A 308 -5.54 5.78 16.58
C ALA A 308 -5.61 5.40 18.06
N VAL A 309 -5.32 6.37 18.92
CA VAL A 309 -5.25 6.17 20.35
C VAL A 309 -6.05 7.20 21.09
N MET A 310 -6.62 6.81 22.23
CA MET A 310 -7.35 7.71 23.11
C MET A 310 -6.75 7.70 24.52
N ASP A 311 -6.42 8.89 25.01
CA ASP A 311 -5.97 9.04 26.40
C ASP A 311 -7.12 9.06 27.41
N ASP A 312 -6.77 9.07 28.70
CA ASP A 312 -7.70 9.12 29.83
C ASP A 312 -8.61 10.37 29.86
N LYS A 313 -8.30 11.39 29.06
CA LYS A 313 -9.05 12.64 28.90
C LYS A 313 -9.86 12.66 27.60
N ALA A 314 -10.03 11.51 26.95
CA ALA A 314 -10.71 11.37 25.67
C ALA A 314 -10.09 12.20 24.53
N ARG A 315 -8.80 12.54 24.62
CA ARG A 315 -8.07 13.18 23.52
C ARG A 315 -7.56 12.08 22.60
N GLY A 316 -8.05 12.10 21.36
CA GLY A 316 -7.64 11.17 20.33
C GLY A 316 -6.35 11.62 19.66
N TRP A 317 -5.50 10.68 19.26
CA TRP A 317 -4.36 10.88 18.38
C TRP A 317 -4.38 9.83 17.30
N SER A 318 -3.86 10.16 16.12
CA SER A 318 -3.59 9.20 15.08
C SER A 318 -2.18 9.37 14.56
N ALA A 319 -1.56 8.27 14.19
CA ALA A 319 -0.28 8.26 13.49
C ALA A 319 -0.30 7.19 12.40
N ILE A 320 0.44 7.46 11.34
CA ILE A 320 0.84 6.43 10.38
C ILE A 320 2.24 6.00 10.79
N PHE A 321 2.51 4.71 10.69
CA PHE A 321 3.85 4.22 10.94
C PHE A 321 4.27 3.24 9.84
N SER A 322 5.56 3.22 9.60
CA SER A 322 6.27 2.38 8.64
C SER A 322 7.46 1.74 9.36
N TYR A 323 8.29 0.96 8.65
CA TYR A 323 9.55 0.35 9.12
C TYR A 323 9.40 -1.03 9.81
N ALA A 324 10.23 -2.08 9.65
CA ALA A 324 11.49 -2.40 8.94
C ALA A 324 12.62 -2.93 9.86
N ASP A 325 12.35 -4.04 10.54
CA ASP A 325 13.25 -5.21 10.47
C ASP A 325 12.36 -6.40 10.11
N PRO A 326 12.79 -7.30 9.21
CA PRO A 326 12.01 -8.49 8.91
C PRO A 326 11.91 -9.40 10.14
N VAL A 327 10.71 -9.92 10.40
CA VAL A 327 10.42 -10.87 11.47
C VAL A 327 10.12 -12.22 10.84
N THR A 328 10.97 -13.20 11.14
CA THR A 328 10.74 -14.59 10.72
C THR A 328 9.73 -15.25 11.65
N LEU A 329 8.62 -15.72 11.08
CA LEU A 329 7.57 -16.44 11.78
C LEU A 329 7.84 -17.95 11.78
N GLY A 330 7.96 -18.54 12.97
CA GLY A 330 8.01 -19.99 13.16
C GLY A 330 6.67 -20.59 13.63
N GLU A 331 6.69 -21.88 13.99
CA GLU A 331 5.51 -22.61 14.51
C GLU A 331 4.95 -21.99 15.80
N ASP A 332 5.81 -21.50 16.69
CA ASP A 332 5.43 -20.93 17.99
C ASP A 332 4.81 -19.52 17.90
N GLY A 333 4.71 -18.97 16.70
CA GLY A 333 4.25 -17.61 16.47
C GLY A 333 5.28 -16.54 16.83
N VAL A 334 4.89 -15.28 16.71
CA VAL A 334 5.72 -14.13 17.07
C VAL A 334 4.87 -12.97 17.60
N THR A 335 5.43 -12.23 18.56
CA THR A 335 4.87 -10.95 18.99
C THR A 335 5.70 -9.80 18.44
N ILE A 336 5.10 -9.01 17.56
CA ILE A 336 5.70 -7.77 17.05
C ILE A 336 5.35 -6.67 18.03
N LYS A 337 6.38 -6.02 18.58
CA LYS A 337 6.23 -4.91 19.52
C LYS A 337 6.26 -3.60 18.76
N GLY A 338 5.41 -2.66 19.13
CA GLY A 338 5.45 -1.27 18.66
C GLY A 338 5.07 -0.30 19.78
N GLY A 339 5.12 0.98 19.49
CA GLY A 339 4.82 2.07 20.43
C GLY A 339 6.02 2.47 21.28
N ALA A 340 5.74 2.83 22.53
CA ALA A 340 6.71 3.39 23.45
C ALA A 340 7.77 2.37 23.96
N PRO A 341 8.98 2.84 24.32
CA PRO A 341 9.43 4.24 24.30
C PRO A 341 9.67 4.76 22.89
N LEU A 342 9.24 6.01 22.66
CA LEU A 342 9.52 6.71 21.42
C LEU A 342 10.87 7.43 21.52
N ARG A 343 11.68 7.32 20.48
CA ARG A 343 12.95 7.99 20.27
C ARG A 343 12.77 9.07 19.20
N ILE A 344 13.22 10.28 19.51
CA ILE A 344 13.18 11.43 18.60
C ILE A 344 14.61 11.69 18.15
N GLU A 345 14.84 11.72 16.83
CA GLU A 345 16.15 11.97 16.24
C GLU A 345 16.05 13.04 15.14
N PRO A 346 17.05 13.92 14.98
CA PRO A 346 17.15 14.79 13.81
C PRO A 346 17.23 13.96 12.53
N ASP A 347 16.43 14.31 11.52
CA ASP A 347 16.58 13.78 10.16
C ASP A 347 17.54 14.67 9.37
N ILE A 348 18.78 14.24 9.29
CA ILE A 348 19.87 14.98 8.64
C ILE A 348 19.77 14.88 7.10
N ALA A 349 19.04 13.89 6.56
CA ALA A 349 18.85 13.77 5.12
C ALA A 349 18.05 14.96 4.55
N GLU A 350 17.21 15.57 5.38
CA GLU A 350 16.44 16.78 5.07
C GLU A 350 17.12 18.06 5.55
N MET A 351 18.42 18.01 5.90
CA MET A 351 19.11 19.18 6.41
C MET A 351 19.34 20.22 5.31
N LEU A 352 18.64 21.35 5.43
CA LEU A 352 18.82 22.51 4.57
C LEU A 352 19.50 23.63 5.37
N SER A 353 20.58 24.16 4.82
CA SER A 353 21.20 25.38 5.33
C SER A 353 20.88 26.52 4.39
N THR A 354 20.18 27.53 4.90
CA THR A 354 19.87 28.76 4.17
C THR A 354 20.30 29.95 5.01
N GLY A 355 21.46 30.53 4.67
CA GLY A 355 22.01 31.68 5.39
C GLY A 355 22.42 31.32 6.83
N ASP A 356 21.77 31.95 7.81
CA ASP A 356 21.95 31.78 9.25
C ASP A 356 20.99 30.75 9.88
N HIS A 357 20.22 30.04 9.06
CA HIS A 357 19.29 29.00 9.51
C HIS A 357 19.78 27.60 9.14
N VAL A 358 19.56 26.66 10.07
CA VAL A 358 19.65 25.22 9.85
C VAL A 358 18.26 24.64 10.06
N CYS A 359 17.69 24.07 9.01
CA CYS A 359 16.43 23.33 9.06
C CYS A 359 16.76 21.84 8.97
N PHE A 360 16.11 21.03 9.80
CA PHE A 360 16.20 19.56 9.72
C PHE A 360 14.83 18.97 10.06
N GLY A 361 14.50 17.85 9.42
CA GLY A 361 13.32 17.06 9.74
C GLY A 361 13.47 16.37 11.10
N VAL A 362 12.40 15.76 11.61
CA VAL A 362 12.45 14.97 12.84
C VAL A 362 11.93 13.58 12.55
N LYS A 363 12.74 12.58 12.88
CA LYS A 363 12.35 11.17 12.81
C LYS A 363 11.90 10.69 14.18
N LEU A 364 10.69 10.16 14.27
CA LEU A 364 10.16 9.52 15.47
C LEU A 364 10.18 8.00 15.29
N THR A 365 10.86 7.28 16.18
CA THR A 365 11.02 5.82 16.12
C THR A 365 10.52 5.17 17.40
N GLY A 366 9.75 4.10 17.34
CA GLY A 366 9.27 3.39 18.53
C GLY A 366 10.13 2.20 18.95
N ALA A 367 9.63 1.44 19.91
CA ALA A 367 10.36 0.35 20.56
C ALA A 367 10.62 -0.86 19.66
N GLY A 368 9.79 -1.05 18.63
CA GLY A 368 9.97 -2.07 17.60
C GLY A 368 10.84 -1.60 16.43
N GLY A 369 11.36 -0.37 16.48
CA GLY A 369 12.06 0.27 15.37
C GLY A 369 11.14 0.97 14.38
N GLU A 370 9.82 0.85 14.52
CA GLU A 370 8.85 1.46 13.62
C GLU A 370 8.95 3.00 13.61
N THR A 371 8.82 3.61 12.45
CA THR A 371 8.92 5.07 12.24
C THR A 371 7.55 5.69 12.09
N TYR A 372 7.32 6.83 12.74
CA TYR A 372 6.01 7.48 12.78
C TYR A 372 5.97 8.77 11.97
N GLU A 373 4.86 8.96 11.28
CA GLU A 373 4.56 10.10 10.44
C GLU A 373 3.11 10.54 10.66
N ASN A 374 2.77 11.75 10.18
CA ASN A 374 1.41 12.29 10.20
C ASN A 374 0.74 12.22 11.58
N ILE A 375 1.52 12.46 12.63
CA ILE A 375 1.03 12.44 14.01
C ILE A 375 0.16 13.66 14.23
N ALA A 376 -1.12 13.43 14.49
CA ALA A 376 -2.09 14.49 14.69
C ALA A 376 -3.06 14.12 15.82
N PRO A 377 -3.51 15.09 16.65
CA PRO A 377 -4.71 14.89 17.43
C PRO A 377 -5.89 14.61 16.49
N ALA A 378 -6.78 13.70 16.88
CA ALA A 378 -7.95 13.35 16.10
C ALA A 378 -8.76 14.61 15.75
N GLY A 379 -8.79 14.97 14.46
CA GLY A 379 -9.56 16.11 13.96
C GLY A 379 -8.86 17.47 14.01
N SER A 380 -7.56 17.58 14.33
CA SER A 380 -6.85 18.87 14.27
C SER A 380 -5.38 18.74 13.86
N ARG A 381 -4.87 19.74 13.11
CA ARG A 381 -3.43 19.92 12.92
C ARG A 381 -2.87 20.59 14.18
N MET A 382 -1.96 19.93 14.88
CA MET A 382 -1.24 20.57 15.98
C MET A 382 -0.11 21.44 15.44
N THR A 383 0.33 22.46 16.17
CA THR A 383 1.56 23.16 15.78
C THR A 383 2.68 22.65 16.68
N PRO A 384 3.59 21.77 16.19
CA PRO A 384 4.64 21.23 17.02
C PRO A 384 5.49 22.36 17.62
N ARG A 385 6.05 22.14 18.80
CA ARG A 385 7.00 23.08 19.43
C ARG A 385 8.32 22.34 19.62
N ALA A 386 9.41 23.00 19.27
CA ALA A 386 10.75 22.47 19.46
C ALA A 386 11.62 23.48 20.21
N SER A 387 12.54 22.96 21.02
CA SER A 387 13.59 23.72 21.66
C SER A 387 14.94 23.06 21.42
N VAL A 388 15.98 23.89 21.28
CA VAL A 388 17.37 23.47 21.27
C VAL A 388 17.96 23.90 22.60
N GLU A 389 18.56 22.95 23.30
CA GLU A 389 19.24 23.17 24.57
C GLU A 389 20.75 23.02 24.37
N ASP A 390 21.54 23.80 25.11
CA ASP A 390 22.98 23.60 25.18
C ASP A 390 23.35 22.39 26.06
N THR A 391 24.65 22.14 26.23
CA THR A 391 25.14 21.02 27.05
C THR A 391 24.80 21.13 28.53
N GLU A 392 24.36 22.29 29.00
CA GLU A 392 23.91 22.54 30.37
C GLU A 392 22.39 22.43 30.51
N GLY A 393 21.67 22.12 29.42
CA GLY A 393 20.20 22.04 29.38
C GLY A 393 19.53 23.41 29.28
N ILE A 394 20.28 24.47 28.95
CA ILE A 394 19.71 25.81 28.79
C ILE A 394 19.14 25.93 27.39
N VAL A 395 17.86 26.27 27.29
CA VAL A 395 17.18 26.54 26.02
C VAL A 395 17.84 27.74 25.33
N ILE A 396 18.58 27.49 24.26
CA ILE A 396 19.25 28.51 23.44
C ILE A 396 18.41 28.93 22.22
N ALA A 397 17.45 28.10 21.83
CA ALA A 397 16.45 28.44 20.82
C ALA A 397 15.15 27.68 21.10
N ALA A 398 14.00 28.31 20.82
CA ALA A 398 12.71 27.64 20.84
C ALA A 398 11.80 28.22 19.76
N GLY A 399 10.97 27.36 19.20
CA GLY A 399 10.12 27.73 18.07
C GLY A 399 8.86 26.88 18.00
N VAL A 400 7.92 27.40 17.22
CA VAL A 400 6.75 26.69 16.77
C VAL A 400 7.07 26.20 15.35
N MET A 401 6.99 24.90 15.12
CA MET A 401 7.23 24.29 13.82
C MET A 401 5.99 24.48 12.94
N GLU A 402 6.18 24.94 11.72
CA GLU A 402 5.14 24.88 10.70
C GLU A 402 5.21 23.52 10.01
N TYR A 403 4.07 22.91 9.69
CA TYR A 403 4.06 21.74 8.82
C TYR A 403 4.42 22.19 7.41
N GLY A 404 5.50 21.63 6.86
CA GLY A 404 5.91 21.76 5.46
C GLY A 404 5.04 20.97 4.50
#